data_AF-A0A354I127-F1
#
_entry.id   AF-A0A354I127-F1
#
_cell.length_a   1.000
_cell.length_b   1.000
_cell.length_c   1.000
_cell.angle_alpha   90.00
_cell.angle_beta   90.00
_cell.angle_gamma   90.00
#
_symmetry.space_group_name_H-M   'P 1'
#
loop_
_entity.id
_entity.type
_entity.pdbx_description
1 polymer ?
#
loop_
_entity_poly.entity_id
_entity_poly.type
_entity_poly.pdbx_seq_one_letter_code
_entity_poly.pdbx_strand_id
1 'polypeptide(L)' 'MTTIFIGKVIKDELKAQQKSVVWLSNELGCNRTNVYKIFNRRSIDADLLLRISVALDRNFFEPYTARLKSR' A
#
# COMPACT_ATOMS: atom_id res chain seq x y z
N MET A 1 -14.66 12.39 9.19
CA MET A 1 -14.39 11.15 8.45
C MET A 1 -12.90 11.08 8.13
N THR A 2 -12.15 10.17 8.74
CA THR A 2 -10.71 10.00 8.47
C THR A 2 -10.48 9.57 7.03
N THR A 3 -9.82 10.42 6.24
CA THR A 3 -9.47 10.10 4.85
C THR A 3 -8.32 9.10 4.87
N ILE A 4 -8.57 7.85 4.44
CA ILE A 4 -7.51 6.85 4.31
C ILE A 4 -6.63 7.25 3.12
N PHE A 5 -5.34 7.44 3.38
CA PHE A 5 -4.33 7.60 2.34
C PHE A 5 -3.50 6.32 2.26
N ILE A 6 -3.95 5.38 1.43
CA ILE A 6 -3.37 4.04 1.38
C ILE A 6 -1.90 4.05 0.97
N GLY A 7 -1.52 4.96 0.07
CA GLY A 7 -0.12 5.15 -0.32
C GLY A 7 0.78 5.50 0.87
N LYS A 8 0.27 6.30 1.83
CA LYS A 8 1.01 6.62 3.06
C LYS A 8 1.10 5.42 3.99
N VAL A 9 0.01 4.67 4.17
CA VAL A 9 -0.01 3.44 4.98
C VAL A 9 1.00 2.41 4.46
N ILE A 10 1.03 2.20 3.15
CA ILE A 10 1.99 1.28 2.50
C ILE A 10 3.44 1.77 2.72
N LYS A 11 3.67 3.08 2.60
CA LYS A 11 5.00 3.68 2.82
C LYS A 11 5.48 3.52 4.26
N ASP A 12 4.59 3.75 5.23
CA ASP A 12 4.90 3.60 6.64
C ASP A 12 5.16 2.13 6.98
N GLU A 13 4.41 1.19 6.38
CA GLU A 13 4.66 -0.23 6.56
C GLU A 13 5.98 -0.69 5.96
N LEU A 14 6.29 -0.25 4.74
CA LEU A 14 7.57 -0.55 4.10
C LEU A 14 8.74 -0.11 5.00
N LYS A 15 8.63 1.08 5.60
CA LYS A 15 9.62 1.59 6.56
C LYS A 15 9.67 0.78 7.85
N ALA A 16 8.52 0.38 8.38
CA ALA A 16 8.45 -0.46 9.59
C ALA A 16 9.14 -1.81 9.38
N GLN A 17 9.00 -2.39 8.18
CA GLN A 17 9.69 -3.62 7.79
C GLN A 17 11.15 -3.40 7.35
N GLN A 18 11.67 -2.17 7.40
CA GLN A 18 13.01 -1.79 6.95
C GLN A 18 13.32 -2.19 5.49
N LYS A 19 12.28 -2.30 4.66
CA LYS A 19 12.39 -2.63 3.24
C LYS A 19 12.64 -1.37 2.42
N SER A 20 13.40 -1.51 1.33
CA SER A 20 13.70 -0.38 0.45
C SER A 20 12.62 -0.20 -0.62
N VAL A 21 12.51 1.01 -1.18
CA VAL A 21 11.62 1.27 -2.32
C VAL A 21 12.02 0.42 -3.53
N VAL A 22 13.31 0.14 -3.68
CA VAL A 22 13.85 -0.74 -4.74
C VAL A 22 13.35 -2.17 -4.55
N TRP A 23 13.35 -2.67 -3.31
CA TRP A 23 12.81 -3.98 -2.99
C TRP A 23 11.34 -4.09 -3.39
N LEU A 24 10.52 -3.11 -3.02
CA LEU A 24 9.10 -3.11 -3.39
C LEU A 24 8.90 -2.97 -4.91
N SER A 25 9.75 -2.20 -5.59
CA SER A 25 9.67 -2.06 -7.04
C SER A 25 9.98 -3.37 -7.77
N ASN A 26 10.95 -4.14 -7.27
CA ASN A 26 11.26 -5.47 -7.79
C ASN A 26 10.10 -6.44 -7.56
N GLU A 27 9.51 -6.44 -6.35
CA GLU A 27 8.43 -7.35 -6.02
C GLU A 27 7.14 -7.07 -6.81
N LEU A 28 6.90 -5.80 -7.12
CA LEU A 28 5.79 -5.39 -7.99
C LEU A 28 6.11 -5.53 -9.48
N GLY A 29 7.36 -5.83 -9.84
CA GLY A 29 7.83 -5.87 -11.23
C GLY A 29 7.69 -4.53 -11.96
N CYS A 30 7.83 -3.41 -11.25
CA CYS A 30 7.62 -2.08 -11.79
C CYS A 30 8.79 -1.14 -11.48
N ASN A 31 8.85 0.01 -12.14
CA ASN A 31 9.91 0.99 -11.90
C ASN A 31 9.73 1.69 -10.54
N ARG A 32 10.83 2.00 -9.84
CA ARG A 32 10.85 2.78 -8.58
C ARG A 32 10.00 4.05 -8.63
N THR A 33 9.94 4.73 -9.78
CA THR A 33 9.11 5.93 -9.97
C THR A 33 7.63 5.64 -9.79
N ASN A 34 7.16 4.47 -10.22
CA ASN A 34 5.76 4.06 -10.01
C ASN A 34 5.48 3.82 -8.53
N VAL A 35 6.44 3.26 -7.79
CA VAL A 35 6.31 3.09 -6.34
C VAL A 35 6.20 4.43 -5.61
N TYR A 36 7.00 5.43 -5.98
CA TYR A 36 6.84 6.80 -5.43
C TYR A 36 5.48 7.42 -5.79
N LYS A 37 4.97 7.18 -7.01
CA LYS A 37 3.62 7.61 -7.39
C LYS A 37 2.54 6.94 -6.54
N ILE A 38 2.68 5.66 -6.23
CA ILE A 38 1.75 4.92 -5.35
C ILE A 38 1.69 5.56 -3.96
N PHE A 39 2.82 5.97 -3.40
CA PHE A 39 2.85 6.60 -2.07
C PHE A 39 2.10 7.94 -1.98
N ASN A 40 1.99 8.67 -3.09
CA ASN A 40 1.26 9.93 -3.16
C ASN A 40 -0.24 9.74 -3.50
N ARG A 41 -0.68 8.51 -3.78
CA ARG A 41 -2.09 8.24 -4.08
C ARG A 41 -2.90 8.02 -2.81
N ARG A 42 -4.09 8.62 -2.79
CA ARG A 42 -5.08 8.41 -1.72
C ARG A 42 -5.65 6.98 -1.76
N SER A 43 -5.94 6.49 -2.96
CA SER A 43 -6.44 5.15 -3.25
C SER A 43 -5.70 4.57 -4.44
N ILE A 44 -5.64 3.24 -4.51
CA ILE A 44 -5.07 2.49 -5.62
C ILE A 44 -6.04 1.38 -6.03
N ASP A 45 -5.83 0.81 -7.21
CA ASP A 45 -6.60 -0.32 -7.71
C ASP A 45 -6.52 -1.52 -6.75
N ALA A 46 -7.61 -2.27 -6.65
CA ALA A 46 -7.71 -3.42 -5.73
C ALA A 46 -6.67 -4.51 -6.07
N ASP A 47 -6.39 -4.75 -7.35
CA ASP A 47 -5.35 -5.68 -7.77
C ASP A 47 -3.96 -5.24 -7.28
N LEU A 48 -3.63 -3.96 -7.45
CA LEU A 48 -2.36 -3.41 -6.98
C LEU A 48 -2.26 -3.45 -5.45
N LEU A 49 -3.37 -3.16 -4.75
CA LEU A 49 -3.45 -3.26 -3.30
C LEU A 49 -3.22 -4.70 -2.82
N LEU A 50 -3.77 -5.69 -3.53
CA LEU A 50 -3.58 -7.10 -3.23
C LEU A 50 -2.12 -7.51 -3.45
N ARG A 51 -1.51 -7.15 -4.58
CA ARG A 51 -0.10 -7.45 -4.86
C ARG A 51 0.84 -6.86 -3.79
N ILE A 52 0.59 -5.62 -3.37
CA ILE A 52 1.33 -4.98 -2.28
C ILE A 52 1.07 -5.66 -0.94
N SER A 53 -0.17 -6.08 -0.69
CA SER A 53 -0.55 -6.82 0.53
C SER A 53 0.20 -8.14 0.64
N VAL A 54 0.30 -8.88 -0.47
CA VAL A 54 1.06 -10.14 -0.54
C VAL A 54 2.55 -9.86 -0.37
N ALA A 55 3.12 -8.87 -1.07
CA ALA A 55 4.53 -8.51 -0.96
C ALA A 55 4.95 -8.12 0.48
N LEU A 56 4.12 -7.34 1.16
CA LEU A 56 4.40 -6.89 2.53
C LEU A 56 3.82 -7.80 3.61
N ASP A 57 3.22 -8.93 3.23
CA ASP A 57 2.53 -9.87 4.13
C ASP A 57 1.59 -9.16 5.11
N ARG A 58 0.85 -8.15 4.61
CA ARG A 58 -0.05 -7.32 5.41
C ARG A 58 -1.34 -7.05 4.68
N ASN A 59 -2.47 -7.21 5.36
CA ASN A 59 -3.78 -6.92 4.80
C ASN A 59 -4.06 -5.41 4.74
N PHE A 60 -3.81 -4.77 3.59
CA PHE A 60 -4.13 -3.36 3.40
C PHE A 60 -5.62 -3.09 3.08
N PHE A 61 -6.46 -4.12 2.96
CA PHE A 61 -7.93 -3.96 2.83
C PHE A 61 -8.63 -3.74 4.17
N GLU A 62 -7.97 -4.07 5.29
CA GLU A 62 -8.52 -3.96 6.63
C GLU A 62 -9.05 -2.54 6.96
N PRO A 63 -8.33 -1.44 6.66
CA PRO A 63 -8.84 -0.09 6.89
C PRO A 63 -10.12 0.23 6.10
N TYR A 64 -10.29 -0.35 4.91
CA TYR A 64 -11.49 -0.17 4.09
C TYR A 64 -12.67 -0.97 4.63
N THR A 65 -12.45 -2.23 4.98
CA THR A 65 -13.48 -3.11 5.54
C THR A 65 -13.92 -2.68 6.95
N ALA A 66 -13.02 -2.11 7.75
CA ALA A 66 -13.37 -1.53 9.04
C ALA A 66 -14.39 -0.39 8.87
N ARG A 67 -14.23 0.47 7.85
CA ARG A 67 -15.21 1.53 7.55
C ARG A 67 -16.55 0.98 7.04
N LEU A 68 -16.56 -0.20 6.42
CA LEU A 68 -17.79 -0.88 6.01
C LEU A 68 -18.54 -1.44 7.21
N LYS A 69 -17.83 -2.00 8.20
CA LYS A 69 -18.42 -2.56 9.43
C LYS A 69 -18.96 -1.50 10.40
N SER A 70 -18.42 -0.28 10.34
CA SER A 70 -18.89 0.86 11.14
C SER A 70 -20.04 1.65 10.49
N ARG A 71 -20.71 1.08 9.48
CA ARG A 71 -21.92 1.64 8.87
C ARG A 71 -23.13 0.80 9.20
#